data_AF-A0A2V6RPD0-F1
#
_entry.id   AF-A0A2V6RPD0-F1
#
_cell.length_a   1.000
_cell.length_b   1.000
_cell.length_c   1.000
_cell.angle_alpha   90.00
_cell.angle_beta   90.00
_cell.angle_gamma   90.00
#
_symmetry.space_group_name_H-M   'P 1'
#
loop_
_entity.id
_entity.type
_entity.pdbx_description
1 polymer ?
#
loop_
_entity_poly.entity_id
_entity_poly.type
_entity_poly.pdbx_seq_one_letter_code
_entity_poly.pdbx_strand_id
1 'polypeptide(L)'
;MTALITLDGLSKAVPTAHITDLAKYVDPLDEALTRYTIDTPRRIAAFIAQVAHESGDFRSTEENLNYSWQALRKTWPSHFSTDEIAQGYHRQPEKIADRAYASRNGNGDEASGDGWRFRGRGLIQVTGRANYLAYSQAIADA
;
A
#
# COMPACT_ATOMS: atom_id res chain seq x y z
N MET A 1 -1.27 -6.04 30.22
CA MET A 1 -0.98 -4.70 29.66
C MET A 1 -2.30 -4.11 29.19
N THR A 2 -2.48 -2.79 29.31
CA THR A 2 -3.67 -2.10 28.81
C THR A 2 -3.50 -1.88 27.30
N ALA A 3 -4.51 -2.19 26.50
CA ALA A 3 -4.49 -1.92 25.06
C ALA A 3 -4.35 -0.41 24.80
N LEU A 4 -3.47 -0.04 23.88
CA LEU A 4 -3.25 1.33 23.38
C LEU A 4 -4.33 1.75 22.39
N ILE A 5 -4.97 0.80 21.70
CA ILE A 5 -6.10 1.06 20.81
C ILE A 5 -7.21 0.00 20.95
N THR A 6 -8.47 0.43 20.79
CA THR A 6 -9.64 -0.45 20.83
C THR A 6 -10.48 -0.24 19.58
N LEU A 7 -11.40 -1.17 19.26
CA LEU A 7 -12.32 -0.99 18.13
C LEU A 7 -13.19 0.27 18.27
N ASP A 8 -13.66 0.56 19.49
CA ASP A 8 -14.42 1.79 19.78
C ASP A 8 -13.54 3.04 19.55
N GLY A 9 -12.30 3.04 20.04
CA GLY A 9 -11.37 4.15 19.80
C GLY A 9 -11.04 4.35 18.33
N LEU A 10 -10.75 3.26 17.61
CA LEU A 10 -10.41 3.29 16.19
C LEU A 10 -11.60 3.74 15.33
N SER A 11 -12.82 3.30 15.64
CA SER A 11 -14.02 3.73 14.92
C SER A 11 -14.36 5.21 15.14
N LYS A 12 -14.04 5.76 16.32
CA LYS A 12 -14.13 7.21 16.57
C LYS A 12 -13.06 8.00 15.82
N ALA A 13 -11.85 7.44 15.69
CA ALA A 13 -10.75 8.07 14.97
C ALA A 13 -10.96 8.07 13.44
N VAL A 14 -11.61 7.03 12.90
CA VAL A 14 -11.87 6.87 11.45
C VAL A 14 -13.36 6.60 11.22
N PRO A 15 -14.23 7.61 11.40
CA PRO A 15 -15.69 7.42 11.45
C PRO A 15 -16.32 7.02 10.12
N THR A 16 -15.60 7.16 9.01
CA THR A 16 -16.04 6.79 7.65
C THR A 16 -15.75 5.32 7.32
N ALA A 17 -14.89 4.65 8.09
CA ALA A 17 -14.53 3.26 7.86
C ALA A 17 -15.65 2.31 8.31
N HIS A 18 -15.79 1.20 7.59
CA HIS A 18 -16.68 0.13 8.03
C HIS A 18 -16.08 -0.57 9.24
N ILE A 19 -16.89 -0.78 10.28
CA ILE A 19 -16.44 -1.43 11.52
C ILE A 19 -15.85 -2.82 11.29
N THR A 20 -16.33 -3.55 10.28
CA THR A 20 -15.81 -4.86 9.88
C THR A 20 -14.42 -4.81 9.28
N ASP A 21 -14.03 -3.69 8.65
CA ASP A 21 -12.68 -3.49 8.15
C ASP A 21 -11.74 -3.11 9.28
N LEU A 22 -12.16 -2.20 10.16
CA LEU A 22 -11.40 -1.80 11.34
C LEU A 22 -11.09 -2.97 12.28
N ALA A 23 -12.06 -3.86 12.50
CA ALA A 23 -11.92 -5.00 13.40
C ALA A 23 -10.76 -5.95 13.03
N LYS A 24 -10.40 -6.03 11.74
CA LYS A 24 -9.26 -6.86 11.26
C LYS A 24 -7.90 -6.35 11.75
N TYR A 25 -7.82 -5.07 12.12
CA TYR A 25 -6.56 -4.38 12.37
C TYR A 25 -6.37 -3.94 13.82
N VAL A 26 -7.35 -4.10 14.71
CA VAL A 26 -7.21 -3.69 16.12
C VAL A 26 -6.03 -4.39 16.77
N ASP A 27 -5.98 -5.73 16.73
CA ASP A 27 -4.90 -6.48 17.39
C ASP A 27 -3.52 -6.21 16.73
N PRO A 28 -3.36 -6.26 15.39
CA PRO A 28 -2.09 -5.92 14.75
C PRO A 28 -1.63 -4.48 15.00
N LEU A 29 -2.55 -3.52 15.07
CA LEU A 29 -2.21 -2.13 15.38
C LEU A 29 -1.77 -2.01 16.85
N ASP A 30 -2.49 -2.61 17.79
CA ASP A 30 -2.12 -2.56 19.21
C ASP A 30 -0.73 -3.17 19.46
N GLU A 31 -0.44 -4.30 18.80
CA GLU A 31 0.87 -4.93 18.81
C GLU A 31 1.95 -3.99 18.25
N ALA A 32 1.72 -3.41 17.07
CA ALA A 32 2.68 -2.50 16.43
C ALA A 32 2.91 -1.22 17.26
N LEU A 33 1.83 -0.63 17.80
CA LEU A 33 1.90 0.57 18.64
C LEU A 33 2.72 0.30 19.90
N THR A 34 2.49 -0.85 20.54
CA THR A 34 3.25 -1.28 21.74
C THR A 34 4.71 -1.52 21.41
N ARG A 35 4.96 -2.35 20.39
CA ARG A 35 6.30 -2.77 19.96
C ARG A 35 7.21 -1.60 19.59
N TYR A 36 6.68 -0.61 18.87
CA TYR A 36 7.47 0.54 18.40
C TYR A 36 7.29 1.79 19.29
N THR A 37 6.75 1.60 20.50
CA THR A 37 6.58 2.67 21.51
C THR A 37 5.86 3.89 20.92
N ILE A 38 4.79 3.63 20.17
CA ILE A 38 3.83 4.61 19.66
C ILE A 38 2.71 4.71 20.69
N ASP A 39 3.04 5.15 21.90
CA ASP A 39 2.24 4.93 23.12
C ASP A 39 1.66 6.22 23.72
N THR A 40 1.99 7.39 23.15
CA THR A 40 1.36 8.65 23.54
C THR A 40 0.15 8.96 22.66
N PRO A 41 -0.89 9.66 23.17
CA PRO A 41 -2.08 9.99 22.37
C PRO A 41 -1.76 10.68 21.04
N ARG A 42 -0.77 11.58 21.02
CA ARG A 42 -0.36 12.30 19.81
C ARG A 42 0.31 11.38 18.79
N ARG A 43 1.16 10.44 19.23
CA ARG A 43 1.84 9.49 18.35
C ARG A 43 0.82 8.51 17.75
N ILE A 44 -0.10 7.98 18.57
CA ILE A 44 -1.17 7.10 18.11
C ILE A 44 -2.03 7.83 17.07
N ALA A 45 -2.51 9.03 17.38
CA ALA A 45 -3.35 9.80 16.44
C ALA A 45 -2.64 10.08 15.11
N ALA A 46 -1.37 10.49 15.14
CA ALA A 46 -0.60 10.75 13.93
C ALA A 46 -0.40 9.47 13.09
N PHE A 47 -0.08 8.36 13.74
CA PHE A 47 0.12 7.07 13.08
C PHE A 47 -1.18 6.57 12.43
N ILE A 48 -2.28 6.54 13.20
CA ILE A 48 -3.59 6.10 12.69
C ILE A 48 -4.09 6.99 11.56
N ALA A 49 -3.88 8.31 11.63
CA ALA A 49 -4.27 9.22 10.56
C ALA A 49 -3.55 8.90 9.24
N GLN A 50 -2.24 8.62 9.29
CA GLN A 50 -1.48 8.23 8.09
C GLN A 50 -1.93 6.86 7.56
N VAL A 51 -2.05 5.87 8.46
CA VAL A 51 -2.54 4.53 8.09
C VAL A 51 -3.91 4.61 7.41
N ALA A 52 -4.84 5.40 7.96
CA ALA A 52 -6.16 5.59 7.37
C ALA A 52 -6.07 6.29 5.99
N HIS A 53 -5.28 7.35 5.87
CA HIS A 53 -5.12 8.07 4.61
C HIS A 53 -4.62 7.17 3.48
N GLU A 54 -3.53 6.42 3.74
CA GLU A 54 -2.84 5.60 2.74
C GLU A 54 -3.63 4.34 2.36
N SER A 55 -4.39 3.76 3.29
CA SER A 55 -5.23 2.58 3.03
C SER A 55 -6.64 2.90 2.54
N GLY A 56 -6.95 4.20 2.39
CA GLY A 56 -8.29 4.68 2.08
C GLY A 56 -9.31 4.24 3.13
N ASP A 57 -9.07 4.56 4.39
CA ASP A 57 -9.85 4.17 5.56
C ASP A 57 -9.91 2.64 5.75
N PHE A 58 -8.76 1.96 5.67
CA PHE A 58 -8.61 0.50 5.87
C PHE A 58 -9.31 -0.38 4.83
N ARG A 59 -9.75 0.20 3.70
CA ARG A 59 -10.49 -0.52 2.66
C ARG A 59 -9.60 -1.29 1.69
N SER A 60 -8.35 -0.88 1.51
CA SER A 60 -7.42 -1.55 0.61
C SER A 60 -6.03 -1.70 1.20
N THR A 61 -5.40 -2.84 0.91
CA THR A 61 -4.02 -3.16 1.26
C THR A 61 -3.19 -3.54 0.04
N GLU A 62 -3.74 -3.45 -1.16
CA GLU A 62 -2.99 -3.61 -2.39
C GLU A 62 -3.57 -2.77 -3.51
N GLU A 63 -2.72 -2.38 -4.46
CA GLU A 63 -3.19 -1.79 -5.70
C GLU A 63 -3.66 -2.87 -6.69
N ASN A 64 -4.72 -2.55 -7.44
CA ASN A 64 -5.30 -3.47 -8.44
C ASN A 64 -4.73 -3.27 -9.87
N LEU A 65 -4.17 -2.10 -10.16
CA LEU A 65 -3.58 -1.70 -11.45
C LEU A 65 -4.44 -1.96 -12.69
N ASN A 66 -5.77 -2.02 -12.54
CA ASN A 66 -6.68 -2.38 -13.62
C ASN A 66 -7.15 -1.17 -14.44
N TYR A 67 -6.24 -0.52 -15.16
CA TYR A 67 -6.51 0.71 -15.91
C TYR A 67 -7.05 0.47 -17.33
N SER A 68 -7.94 1.36 -17.80
CA SER A 68 -8.25 1.48 -19.24
C SER A 68 -7.07 2.11 -19.98
N TRP A 69 -7.03 1.97 -21.31
CA TRP A 69 -5.90 2.49 -22.09
C TRP A 69 -5.89 4.03 -22.07
N GLN A 70 -7.06 4.67 -22.07
CA GLN A 70 -7.16 6.12 -21.91
C GLN A 70 -6.66 6.57 -20.52
N ALA A 71 -6.95 5.79 -19.48
CA ALA A 71 -6.48 6.10 -18.14
C ALA A 71 -4.95 5.90 -18.04
N LEU A 72 -4.38 4.88 -18.68
CA LEU A 72 -2.93 4.69 -18.79
C LEU A 72 -2.24 5.91 -19.43
N ARG A 73 -2.82 6.45 -20.52
CA ARG A 73 -2.35 7.68 -21.19
C ARG A 73 -2.32 8.89 -20.25
N LYS A 74 -3.26 8.95 -19.30
CA LYS A 74 -3.36 10.03 -18.31
C LYS A 74 -2.42 9.83 -17.12
N THR A 75 -2.33 8.61 -16.59
CA THR A 75 -1.55 8.30 -15.38
C THR A 75 -0.06 8.24 -15.65
N TRP A 76 0.36 7.64 -16.77
CA TRP A 76 1.77 7.45 -17.12
C TRP A 76 2.04 7.79 -18.60
N PRO A 77 1.91 9.05 -19.01
CA PRO A 77 2.02 9.46 -20.41
C PRO A 77 3.37 9.11 -21.05
N SER A 78 4.46 9.07 -20.27
CA SER A 78 5.78 8.68 -20.76
C SER A 78 5.91 7.17 -21.02
N HIS A 79 5.24 6.33 -20.22
CA HIS A 79 5.30 4.87 -20.36
C HIS A 79 4.33 4.40 -21.45
N PHE A 80 3.21 5.09 -21.60
CA PHE A 80 2.16 4.83 -22.58
C PHE A 80 2.05 6.03 -23.53
N SER A 81 3.09 6.23 -24.34
CA SER A 81 3.29 7.44 -25.15
C SER A 81 2.44 7.52 -26.42
N THR A 82 1.85 6.41 -26.86
CA THR A 82 0.87 6.37 -27.95
C THR A 82 -0.35 5.53 -27.55
N ASP A 83 -1.43 5.69 -28.31
CA ASP A 83 -2.67 4.94 -28.09
C ASP A 83 -2.44 3.45 -28.38
N GLU A 84 -1.65 3.12 -29.39
CA GLU A 84 -1.27 1.74 -29.75
C GLU A 84 -0.52 1.06 -28.60
N ILE A 85 0.46 1.77 -28.01
CA ILE A 85 1.17 1.25 -26.83
C ILE A 85 0.17 1.05 -25.69
N ALA A 86 -0.66 2.04 -25.35
CA ALA A 86 -1.60 1.95 -24.23
C ALA A 86 -2.63 0.82 -24.41
N GLN A 87 -3.14 0.63 -25.62
CA GLN A 87 -4.11 -0.42 -25.95
C GLN A 87 -3.54 -1.83 -25.72
N GLY A 88 -2.24 -2.03 -25.97
CA GLY A 88 -1.55 -3.30 -25.69
C GLY A 88 -1.53 -3.73 -24.21
N TYR A 89 -1.87 -2.82 -23.29
CA TYR A 89 -1.90 -3.04 -21.84
C TYR A 89 -3.29 -2.84 -21.23
N HIS A 90 -4.32 -2.60 -22.06
CA HIS A 90 -5.68 -2.36 -21.59
C HIS A 90 -6.15 -3.45 -20.63
N ARG A 91 -6.50 -3.09 -19.39
CA ARG A 91 -7.04 -4.00 -18.37
C ARG A 91 -6.14 -5.24 -18.13
N GLN A 92 -4.83 -5.08 -18.27
CA GLN A 92 -3.82 -6.13 -18.02
C GLN A 92 -2.92 -5.71 -16.84
N PRO A 93 -3.41 -5.83 -15.59
CA PRO A 93 -2.77 -5.21 -14.42
C PRO A 93 -1.33 -5.66 -14.18
N GLU A 94 -1.00 -6.94 -14.41
CA GLU A 94 0.36 -7.43 -14.25
C GLU A 94 1.33 -6.74 -15.23
N LYS A 95 0.99 -6.74 -16.52
CA LYS A 95 1.79 -6.06 -17.54
C LYS A 95 1.87 -4.55 -17.32
N ILE A 96 0.77 -3.93 -16.84
CA ILE A 96 0.77 -2.51 -16.49
C ILE A 96 1.79 -2.24 -15.38
N ALA A 97 1.79 -3.06 -14.32
CA ALA A 97 2.71 -2.94 -13.20
C ALA A 97 4.16 -3.12 -13.64
N ASP A 98 4.43 -4.19 -14.39
CA ASP A 98 5.75 -4.55 -14.89
C ASP A 98 6.34 -3.43 -15.74
N ARG A 99 5.50 -2.75 -16.54
CA ARG A 99 5.93 -1.59 -17.32
C ARG A 99 6.11 -0.33 -16.47
N ALA A 100 5.12 0.01 -15.64
CA ALA A 100 5.10 1.27 -14.89
C ALA A 100 6.20 1.34 -13.81
N TYR A 101 6.62 0.18 -13.31
CA TYR A 101 7.61 0.05 -12.24
C TYR A 101 8.94 -0.59 -12.67
N ALA A 102 9.14 -0.81 -13.98
CA ALA A 102 10.40 -1.33 -14.53
C ALA A 102 11.59 -0.44 -14.13
N SER A 103 12.72 -1.07 -13.79
CA SER A 103 14.01 -0.43 -13.52
C SER A 103 13.96 0.68 -12.46
N ARG A 104 13.01 0.58 -11.52
CA ARG A 104 12.80 1.54 -10.43
C ARG A 104 12.85 0.86 -9.08
N ASN A 105 13.44 1.54 -8.10
CA ASN A 105 13.46 1.08 -6.70
C ASN A 105 13.92 -0.39 -6.52
N GLY A 106 14.98 -0.77 -7.23
CA GLY A 106 15.54 -2.12 -7.21
C GLY A 106 14.81 -3.15 -8.07
N ASN A 107 13.69 -2.80 -8.71
CA ASN A 107 13.05 -3.68 -9.68
C ASN A 107 13.95 -3.87 -10.91
N GLY A 108 13.91 -5.07 -11.49
CA GLY A 108 14.44 -5.36 -12.82
C GLY A 108 13.64 -4.67 -13.93
N ASP A 109 13.97 -5.00 -15.17
CA ASP A 109 13.27 -4.50 -16.36
C ASP A 109 11.82 -5.03 -16.43
N GLU A 110 11.06 -4.57 -17.44
CA GLU A 110 9.66 -4.99 -17.63
C GLU A 110 9.50 -6.52 -17.78
N ALA A 111 10.49 -7.22 -18.35
CA ALA A 111 10.44 -8.67 -18.54
C ALA A 111 10.66 -9.46 -17.23
N SER A 112 11.23 -8.83 -16.20
CA SER A 112 11.51 -9.49 -14.93
C SER A 112 10.28 -9.90 -14.12
N GLY A 113 9.11 -9.27 -14.37
CA GLY A 113 7.90 -9.44 -13.56
C GLY A 113 7.95 -8.74 -12.20
N ASP A 114 8.98 -7.93 -11.94
CA ASP A 114 9.18 -7.29 -10.64
C ASP A 114 8.15 -6.21 -10.34
N GLY A 115 7.62 -5.54 -11.35
CA GLY A 115 6.65 -4.48 -11.15
C GLY A 115 5.37 -5.01 -10.53
N TRP A 116 4.86 -6.16 -11.00
CA TRP A 116 3.71 -6.83 -10.41
C TRP A 116 4.05 -7.52 -9.09
N ARG A 117 5.20 -8.21 -9.04
CA ARG A 117 5.65 -8.93 -7.83
C ARG A 117 5.81 -8.00 -6.64
N PHE A 118 6.41 -6.83 -6.83
CA PHE A 118 6.69 -5.84 -5.80
C PHE A 118 5.83 -4.57 -5.90
N ARG A 119 4.61 -4.71 -6.44
CA ARG A 119 3.60 -3.62 -6.43
C ARG A 119 3.26 -3.16 -5.01
N GLY A 120 2.63 -2.00 -4.88
CA GLY A 120 2.20 -1.41 -3.62
C GLY A 120 1.29 -2.32 -2.81
N ARG A 121 1.71 -2.67 -1.60
CA ARG A 121 0.90 -3.42 -0.62
C ARG A 121 1.06 -2.91 0.82
N GLY A 122 0.19 -3.42 1.70
CA GLY A 122 0.08 -3.02 3.09
C GLY A 122 -0.66 -1.70 3.27
N LEU A 123 -0.87 -1.31 4.53
CA LEU A 123 -1.63 -0.11 4.86
C LEU A 123 -0.92 1.20 4.51
N ILE A 124 0.41 1.19 4.30
CA ILE A 124 1.26 2.35 3.98
C ILE A 124 2.02 2.14 2.64
N GLN A 125 1.46 1.34 1.72
CA GLN A 125 1.96 1.18 0.34
C GLN A 125 3.48 0.90 0.18
N VAL A 126 3.98 -0.21 0.74
CA VAL A 126 5.35 -0.66 0.44
C VAL A 126 5.42 -1.09 -1.04
N THR A 127 6.28 -0.43 -1.81
CA THR A 127 6.41 -0.62 -3.27
C THR A 127 7.86 -0.72 -3.71
N GLY A 128 8.18 -1.65 -4.62
CA GLY A 128 9.49 -1.87 -5.23
C GLY A 128 10.39 -2.81 -4.44
N ARG A 129 11.16 -3.64 -5.15
CA ARG A 129 11.98 -4.73 -4.60
C ARG A 129 12.89 -4.26 -3.46
N ALA A 130 13.54 -3.10 -3.61
CA ALA A 130 14.45 -2.57 -2.60
C ALA A 130 13.73 -2.25 -1.28
N ASN A 131 12.55 -1.63 -1.33
CA ASN A 131 11.77 -1.32 -0.13
C ASN A 131 11.22 -2.59 0.53
N TYR A 132 10.74 -3.56 -0.26
CA TYR A 132 10.32 -4.86 0.27
C TYR A 132 11.48 -5.57 0.99
N LEU A 133 12.67 -5.56 0.40
CA LEU A 133 13.86 -6.14 1.01
C LEU A 133 14.23 -5.41 2.31
N ALA A 134 14.30 -4.08 2.28
CA ALA A 134 14.61 -3.27 3.46
C ALA A 134 13.60 -3.51 4.60
N TYR A 135 12.30 -3.55 4.27
CA TYR A 135 11.25 -3.88 5.24
C TYR A 135 11.45 -5.28 5.82
N SER A 136 11.65 -6.30 4.97
CA SER A 136 11.84 -7.68 5.42
C SER A 136 13.01 -7.85 6.38
N GLN A 137 14.10 -7.10 6.18
CA GLN A 137 15.26 -7.10 7.07
C GLN A 137 14.94 -6.41 8.39
N ALA A 138 14.27 -5.25 8.35
CA ALA A 138 13.90 -4.50 9.55
C ALA A 138 12.91 -5.25 10.46
N ILE A 139 12.09 -6.13 9.91
CA ILE A 139 11.12 -6.95 10.67
C ILE A 139 11.58 -8.39 10.93
N ALA A 140 12.74 -8.82 10.43
CA ALA A 140 13.27 -10.16 10.70
C ALA A 140 13.92 -10.25 12.09
N ASP A 141 14.43 -9.13 12.62
CA ASP A 141 15.05 -9.03 13.94
C ASP A 141 14.01 -8.76 15.06
N ALA A 142 12.76 -9.16 14.80
CA ALA A 142 11.58 -8.60 15.43
C ALA A 142 10.74 -9.67 16.15
#